data_AF-A0AAE6TCP4-F1
#
_entry.id   AF-A0AAE6TCP4-F1
#
_cell.length_a   1.000
_cell.length_b   1.000
_cell.length_c   1.000
_cell.angle_alpha   90.00
_cell.angle_beta   90.00
_cell.angle_gamma   90.00
#
_symmetry.space_group_name_H-M   'P 1'
#
loop_
_entity.id
_entity.type
_entity.pdbx_description
1 polymer ?
#
loop_
_entity_poly.entity_id
_entity_poly.type
_entity_poly.pdbx_seq_one_letter_code
_entity_poly.pdbx_strand_id
1 'polypeptide(L)'
;MASQRTPLYHYRVKDKIVGPICLTDLHALLVSKKILPDTMIREEHSQCWMPLATELRRQERLARLRASAFMLSCRPPKSCLLFYIIALLLLACGVAHSIMLHTILYMEVLFVPAIAFFMGKMLMYMHLLTGGMRKMPAQEPER
;
A
#
# COMPACT_ATOMS: atom_id res chain seq x y z
N MET A 1 -20.82 32.72 14.39
CA MET A 1 -20.12 31.93 15.43
C MET A 1 -21.12 30.97 16.07
N ALA A 2 -21.17 29.72 15.61
CA ALA A 2 -22.04 28.71 16.22
C ALA A 2 -21.36 28.19 17.50
N SER A 3 -21.80 28.67 18.66
CA SER A 3 -21.39 28.13 19.96
C SER A 3 -21.81 26.66 19.98
N GLN A 4 -20.83 25.75 19.86
CA GLN A 4 -21.02 24.30 20.02
C GLN A 4 -21.35 24.02 21.49
N ARG A 5 -22.59 24.31 21.89
CA ARG A 5 -23.08 23.91 23.21
C ARG A 5 -23.31 22.41 23.16
N THR A 6 -22.61 21.68 24.01
CA THR A 6 -22.88 20.26 24.25
C THR A 6 -24.34 20.11 24.69
N PRO A 7 -25.14 19.27 24.02
CA PRO A 7 -26.55 19.11 24.36
C PRO A 7 -26.67 18.53 25.78
N LEU A 8 -27.42 19.24 26.61
CA LEU A 8 -27.69 18.88 28.00
C LEU A 8 -29.07 18.22 28.12
N TYR A 9 -29.16 17.17 28.94
CA TYR A 9 -30.35 16.35 29.08
C TYR A 9 -30.86 16.32 30.52
N HIS A 10 -32.18 16.25 30.65
CA HIS A 10 -32.90 16.00 31.88
C HIS A 10 -33.53 14.61 31.82
N TYR A 11 -33.55 13.88 32.93
CA TYR A 11 -34.14 12.54 33.00
C TYR A 11 -35.10 12.42 34.19
N ARG A 12 -36.08 11.52 34.09
CA ARG A 12 -37.07 11.28 35.14
C ARG A 12 -36.76 10.04 35.96
N VAL A 13 -36.72 10.16 37.28
CA VAL A 13 -36.60 9.01 38.20
C VAL A 13 -37.66 9.14 39.28
N LYS A 14 -38.55 8.13 39.38
CA LYS A 14 -39.54 8.01 40.46
C LYS A 14 -40.23 9.36 40.76
N ASP A 15 -40.78 9.97 39.70
CA ASP A 15 -41.50 11.26 39.70
C ASP A 15 -40.69 12.54 39.93
N LYS A 16 -39.35 12.46 40.02
CA LYS A 16 -38.47 13.64 40.05
C LYS A 16 -37.76 13.84 38.72
N ILE A 17 -37.67 15.10 38.28
CA ILE A 17 -36.87 15.52 37.13
C ILE A 17 -35.47 15.88 37.65
N VAL A 18 -34.45 15.23 37.08
CA VAL A 18 -33.04 15.43 37.43
C VAL A 18 -32.29 15.91 36.19
N GLY A 19 -31.46 16.95 36.34
CA GLY A 19 -30.64 17.51 35.26
C GLY A 19 -30.19 18.95 35.58
N PRO A 20 -29.46 19.61 34.67
CA PRO A 20 -28.98 19.12 33.36
C PRO A 20 -27.69 18.28 33.44
N ILE A 21 -27.62 17.19 32.68
CA ILE A 21 -26.46 16.28 32.61
C ILE A 21 -26.09 15.97 31.15
N CYS A 22 -24.80 15.77 30.88
CA CYS A 22 -24.27 15.41 29.56
C CYS A 22 -24.63 13.97 29.16
N LEU A 23 -24.74 13.70 27.86
CA LEU A 23 -25.07 12.37 27.35
C LEU A 23 -24.04 11.29 27.75
N THR A 24 -22.76 11.66 27.90
CA THR A 24 -21.67 10.77 28.35
C THR A 24 -21.88 10.29 29.78
N ASP A 25 -22.23 11.20 30.68
CA ASP A 25 -22.45 10.89 32.09
C ASP A 25 -23.74 10.09 32.25
N LEU A 26 -24.75 10.37 31.43
CA LEU A 26 -26.00 9.64 31.38
C LEU A 26 -25.80 8.20 30.89
N HIS A 27 -24.89 7.98 29.93
CA HIS A 27 -24.43 6.65 29.55
C HIS A 27 -23.69 5.95 30.70
N ALA A 28 -22.81 6.64 31.43
CA ALA A 28 -22.13 6.06 32.60
C ALA A 28 -23.11 5.66 33.72
N LEU A 29 -24.18 6.43 33.93
CA LEU A 29 -25.24 6.11 34.88
C LEU A 29 -26.06 4.88 34.45
N LEU A 30 -26.22 4.66 33.15
CA LEU A 30 -26.83 3.46 32.59
C LEU A 30 -25.92 2.23 32.73
N VAL A 31 -24.61 2.36 32.45
CA VAL A 31 -23.63 1.27 32.62
C VAL A 31 -23.52 0.85 34.09
N SER A 32 -23.55 1.81 35.01
CA SER A 32 -23.56 1.56 36.45
C SER A 32 -24.90 1.05 37.00
N LYS A 33 -25.88 0.76 36.13
CA LYS A 33 -27.24 0.28 36.47
C LYS A 33 -28.01 1.17 37.46
N LYS A 34 -27.62 2.44 37.61
CA LYS A 34 -28.31 3.42 38.45
C LYS A 34 -29.61 3.92 37.81
N ILE A 35 -29.72 3.81 36.49
CA ILE A 35 -30.84 4.27 35.69
C ILE A 35 -31.29 3.14 34.74
N LEU A 36 -32.60 2.96 34.57
CA LEU A 36 -33.15 1.98 33.64
C LEU A 36 -33.11 2.49 32.18
N PRO A 37 -32.98 1.60 31.18
CA PRO A 37 -32.99 1.98 29.76
C PRO A 37 -34.31 2.61 29.28
N ASP A 38 -35.42 2.34 29.98
CA ASP A 38 -36.75 2.91 29.70
C ASP A 38 -36.95 4.29 30.35
N THR A 39 -35.92 4.82 31.00
CA THR A 39 -36.00 6.14 31.63
C THR A 39 -36.24 7.23 30.58
N MET A 40 -37.26 8.04 30.81
CA MET A 40 -37.60 9.14 29.91
C MET A 40 -36.61 10.29 30.09
N ILE A 41 -36.00 10.71 28.99
CA ILE A 41 -35.08 11.82 28.88
C ILE A 41 -35.68 12.95 28.03
N ARG A 42 -35.22 14.16 28.27
CA ARG A 42 -35.61 15.38 27.55
C ARG A 42 -34.39 16.26 27.36
N GLU A 43 -34.17 16.73 26.14
CA GLU A 43 -33.14 17.75 25.89
C GLU A 43 -33.57 19.10 26.47
N GLU A 44 -32.64 19.91 26.93
CA GLU A 44 -32.93 21.19 27.60
C GLU A 44 -33.80 22.13 26.76
N HIS A 45 -33.59 22.13 25.44
CA HIS A 45 -34.35 22.97 24.49
C HIS A 45 -35.55 22.26 23.85
N SER A 46 -35.81 20.99 24.20
CA SER A 46 -36.91 20.20 23.66
C SER A 46 -38.02 20.01 24.69
N GLN A 47 -39.27 20.03 24.24
CA GLN A 47 -40.42 19.65 25.08
C GLN A 47 -40.76 18.16 24.96
N CYS A 48 -40.08 17.43 24.07
CA CYS A 48 -40.37 16.03 23.80
C CYS A 48 -39.63 15.11 24.78
N TRP A 49 -40.39 14.27 25.48
CA TRP A 49 -39.85 13.18 26.29
C TRP A 49 -39.67 11.95 25.42
N MET A 50 -38.49 11.34 25.48
CA MET A 50 -38.15 10.13 24.75
C MET A 50 -37.43 9.14 25.67
N PRO A 51 -37.57 7.83 25.46
CA PRO A 51 -36.87 6.85 26.28
C PRO A 51 -35.37 6.86 25.94
N LEU A 52 -34.52 6.77 26.97
CA LEU A 52 -33.07 6.82 26.86
C LEU A 52 -32.49 5.84 25.83
N ALA A 53 -33.06 4.63 25.76
CA ALA A 53 -32.65 3.62 24.79
C ALA A 53 -32.82 4.04 23.32
N THR A 54 -33.71 4.98 23.01
CA THR A 54 -33.90 5.46 21.63
C THR A 54 -32.82 6.43 21.21
N GLU A 55 -32.45 7.38 22.07
CA GLU A 55 -31.40 8.36 21.78
C GLU A 55 -30.02 7.70 21.77
N LEU A 56 -29.73 6.76 22.68
CA LEU A 56 -28.50 5.98 22.63
C LEU A 56 -28.37 5.19 21.32
N ARG A 57 -29.44 4.52 20.89
CA ARG A 57 -29.46 3.82 19.58
C ARG A 57 -29.34 4.77 18.40
N ARG A 58 -29.81 6.01 18.53
CA ARG A 58 -29.65 7.05 17.51
C ARG A 58 -28.18 7.50 17.44
N GLN A 59 -27.56 7.80 18.57
CA GLN A 59 -26.16 8.21 18.65
C GLN A 59 -25.22 7.11 18.18
N GLU A 60 -25.47 5.85 18.54
CA GLU A 60 -24.67 4.72 18.06
C GLU A 60 -24.80 4.52 16.54
N ARG A 61 -26.00 4.74 15.98
CA ARG A 61 -26.17 4.76 14.51
C ARG A 61 -25.40 5.90 13.87
N LEU A 62 -25.45 7.10 14.45
CA LEU A 62 -24.68 8.25 13.95
C LEU A 62 -23.17 8.05 14.08
N ALA A 63 -22.70 7.43 15.17
CA ALA A 63 -21.31 7.07 15.36
C ALA A 63 -20.85 6.04 14.32
N ARG A 64 -21.67 5.02 14.04
CA ARG A 64 -21.42 4.06 12.95
C ARG A 64 -21.38 4.74 11.58
N LEU A 65 -22.31 5.65 11.31
CA LEU A 65 -22.33 6.41 10.05
C LEU A 65 -21.08 7.31 9.93
N ARG A 66 -20.68 7.99 11.00
CA ARG A 66 -19.44 8.78 11.03
C ARG A 66 -18.20 7.92 10.84
N ALA A 67 -18.13 6.75 11.48
CA ALA A 67 -17.06 5.80 11.26
C ALA A 67 -17.01 5.30 9.81
N SER A 68 -18.16 5.00 9.20
CA SER A 68 -18.23 4.61 7.79
C SER A 68 -17.87 5.76 6.83
N ALA A 69 -18.27 6.99 7.14
CA ALA A 69 -17.94 8.17 6.35
C ALA A 69 -16.45 8.53 6.46
N PHE A 70 -15.87 8.36 7.65
CA PHE A 70 -14.43 8.50 7.88
C PHE A 70 -13.65 7.42 7.15
N MET A 71 -14.09 6.16 7.20
CA MET A 71 -13.51 5.06 6.44
C MET A 71 -13.62 5.27 4.92
N LEU A 72 -14.72 5.87 4.44
CA LEU A 72 -14.86 6.28 3.04
C LEU A 72 -13.92 7.44 2.67
N SER A 73 -13.70 8.38 3.59
CA SER A 73 -12.80 9.52 3.41
C SER A 73 -11.32 9.14 3.51
N CYS A 74 -10.99 8.06 4.23
CA CYS A 74 -9.65 7.47 4.29
C CYS A 74 -9.38 6.47 3.16
N ARG A 75 -10.34 6.25 2.25
CA ARG A 75 -10.09 5.44 1.05
C ARG A 75 -9.12 6.23 0.18
N PRO A 76 -7.89 5.73 -0.08
CA PRO A 76 -6.94 6.46 -0.89
C PRO A 76 -7.60 6.79 -2.22
N PRO A 77 -7.49 8.03 -2.72
CA PRO A 77 -8.12 8.38 -3.99
C PRO A 77 -7.58 7.40 -5.03
N LYS A 78 -8.46 6.85 -5.86
CA LYS A 78 -8.13 5.82 -6.86
C LYS A 78 -6.94 6.22 -7.74
N SER A 79 -6.69 7.53 -7.87
CA SER A 79 -5.53 8.13 -8.53
C SER A 79 -4.18 7.80 -7.87
N CYS A 80 -4.10 7.72 -6.55
CA CYS A 80 -2.84 7.39 -5.86
C CYS A 80 -2.41 5.94 -6.12
N LEU A 81 -3.36 4.98 -6.10
CA LEU A 81 -3.05 3.59 -6.41
C LEU A 81 -2.57 3.41 -7.85
N LEU A 82 -3.22 4.08 -8.80
CA LEU A 82 -2.78 4.08 -10.20
C LEU A 82 -1.38 4.67 -10.34
N PHE A 83 -1.07 5.76 -9.63
CA PHE A 83 0.26 6.36 -9.63
C PHE A 83 1.35 5.39 -9.11
N TYR A 84 1.08 4.68 -8.00
CA TYR A 84 2.02 3.69 -7.48
C TYR A 84 2.22 2.50 -8.42
N ILE A 85 1.17 2.03 -9.08
CA ILE A 85 1.27 0.93 -10.06
C ILE A 85 2.12 1.37 -11.26
N ILE A 86 1.90 2.59 -11.78
CA ILE A 86 2.71 3.14 -12.88
C ILE A 86 4.17 3.30 -12.47
N ALA A 87 4.44 3.85 -11.27
CA ALA A 87 5.79 4.01 -10.76
C ALA A 87 6.53 2.66 -10.62
N LEU A 88 5.83 1.62 -10.14
CA LEU A 88 6.40 0.27 -10.03
C LEU A 88 6.74 -0.33 -11.40
N LEU A 89 5.86 -0.15 -12.39
CA LEU A 89 6.09 -0.62 -13.76
C LEU A 89 7.28 0.08 -14.42
N LEU A 90 7.40 1.41 -14.23
CA LEU A 90 8.53 2.18 -14.76
C LEU A 90 9.85 1.76 -14.10
N LEU A 91 9.85 1.52 -12.79
CA LEU A 91 11.02 1.03 -12.07
C LEU A 91 11.44 -0.36 -12.57
N ALA A 92 10.50 -1.29 -12.69
CA ALA A 92 10.76 -2.64 -13.20
C ALA A 92 11.30 -2.61 -14.65
N CYS A 93 10.71 -1.77 -15.50
CA CYS A 93 11.15 -1.58 -16.87
C CYS A 93 12.58 -0.99 -16.94
N GLY A 94 12.88 0.01 -16.12
CA GLY A 94 14.21 0.62 -16.04
C GLY A 94 15.29 -0.37 -15.59
N VAL A 95 15.01 -1.19 -14.57
CA VAL A 95 15.93 -2.23 -14.09
C VAL A 95 16.16 -3.29 -15.17
N ALA A 96 15.11 -3.78 -15.83
CA ALA A 96 15.24 -4.76 -16.91
C ALA A 96 16.07 -4.21 -18.09
N HIS A 97 15.84 -2.95 -18.48
CA HIS A 97 16.60 -2.31 -19.54
C HIS A 97 18.07 -2.13 -19.14
N SER A 98 18.35 -1.71 -17.91
CA SER A 98 19.72 -1.56 -17.40
C SER A 98 20.49 -2.89 -17.42
N ILE A 99 19.85 -3.98 -16.97
CA ILE A 99 20.46 -5.33 -17.00
C ILE A 99 20.70 -5.79 -18.43
N MET A 100 19.74 -5.60 -19.33
CA MET A 100 19.87 -5.96 -20.74
C MET A 100 21.04 -5.22 -21.40
N LEU A 101 21.14 -3.90 -21.19
CA LEU A 101 22.16 -3.07 -21.80
C LEU A 101 23.56 -3.38 -21.26
N HIS A 102 23.68 -3.65 -19.95
CA HIS A 102 24.91 -4.12 -19.33
C HIS A 102 25.34 -5.50 -19.85
N THR A 103 24.39 -6.40 -20.07
CA THR A 103 24.67 -7.74 -20.63
C THR A 103 25.16 -7.64 -22.07
N ILE A 104 24.55 -6.78 -22.89
CA ILE A 104 24.98 -6.55 -24.28
C ILE A 104 26.38 -5.94 -24.31
N LEU A 105 26.64 -4.88 -23.53
CA LEU A 105 27.96 -4.27 -23.42
C LEU A 105 29.04 -5.27 -22.97
N TYR A 106 28.71 -6.13 -21.99
CA TYR A 106 29.61 -7.18 -21.53
C TYR A 106 29.94 -8.19 -22.65
N MET A 107 28.94 -8.63 -23.40
CA MET A 107 29.15 -9.55 -24.52
C MET A 107 29.97 -8.92 -25.64
N GLU A 108 29.71 -7.66 -25.99
CA GLU A 108 30.38 -6.99 -27.11
C GLU A 108 31.82 -6.55 -26.77
N VAL A 109 32.06 -6.02 -25.58
CA VAL A 109 33.36 -5.42 -25.22
C VAL A 109 34.35 -6.43 -24.64
N LEU A 110 33.87 -7.43 -23.91
CA LEU A 110 34.72 -8.39 -23.21
C LEU A 110 34.74 -9.75 -23.89
N PHE A 111 33.57 -10.29 -24.22
CA PHE A 111 33.45 -11.67 -24.69
C PHE A 111 33.85 -11.83 -26.16
N VAL A 112 33.37 -10.97 -27.06
CA VAL A 112 33.70 -11.02 -28.49
C VAL A 112 35.20 -10.83 -28.76
N PRO A 113 35.90 -9.83 -28.18
CA PRO A 113 37.35 -9.68 -28.36
C PRO A 113 38.15 -10.82 -27.75
N ALA A 114 37.72 -11.38 -26.61
CA ALA A 114 38.38 -12.52 -25.98
C ALA A 114 38.27 -13.79 -26.84
N ILE A 115 37.10 -14.07 -27.44
CA ILE A 115 36.93 -15.19 -28.37
C ILE A 115 37.76 -14.98 -29.63
N ALA A 116 37.72 -13.78 -30.22
CA ALA A 116 38.51 -13.46 -31.40
C ALA A 116 40.02 -13.66 -31.15
N PHE A 117 40.51 -13.19 -30.00
CA PHE A 117 41.89 -13.40 -29.57
C PHE A 117 42.24 -14.88 -29.38
N PHE A 118 41.36 -15.65 -28.73
CA PHE A 118 41.55 -17.07 -28.51
C PHE A 118 41.58 -17.86 -29.82
N MET A 119 40.61 -17.62 -30.71
CA MET A 119 40.54 -18.24 -32.04
C MET A 119 41.78 -17.92 -32.88
N GLY A 120 42.26 -16.67 -32.85
CA GLY A 120 43.48 -16.28 -33.55
C GLY A 120 44.73 -17.00 -33.03
N LYS A 121 44.85 -17.16 -31.70
CA LYS A 121 45.97 -17.92 -31.10
C LYS A 121 45.91 -19.41 -31.44
N MET A 122 44.72 -20.02 -31.37
CA MET A 122 44.54 -21.43 -31.75
C MET A 122 44.87 -21.67 -33.23
N LEU A 123 44.47 -20.76 -34.12
CA LEU A 123 44.82 -20.83 -35.53
C LEU A 123 46.33 -20.69 -35.76
N MET A 124 46.99 -19.78 -35.05
CA MET A 124 48.45 -19.64 -35.09
C MET A 124 49.17 -20.90 -34.60
N TYR A 125 48.70 -21.51 -33.50
CA TYR A 125 49.26 -22.78 -33.01
C TYR A 125 49.05 -23.92 -34.00
N MET A 126 47.86 -24.04 -34.58
CA MET A 126 47.58 -25.04 -35.61
C MET A 126 48.44 -24.83 -36.86
N HIS A 127 48.65 -23.58 -37.30
CA HIS A 127 49.57 -23.25 -38.38
C HIS A 127 51.02 -23.56 -38.02
N LEU A 128 51.44 -23.38 -36.77
CA LEU A 128 52.79 -23.77 -36.33
C LEU A 128 52.97 -25.29 -36.34
N LEU A 129 51.95 -26.02 -35.87
CA LEU A 129 51.92 -27.49 -35.83
C LEU A 129 51.86 -28.10 -37.24
N THR A 130 51.13 -27.49 -38.17
CA THR A 130 51.02 -27.96 -39.57
C THR A 130 52.12 -27.41 -40.48
N GLY A 131 52.64 -26.21 -40.22
CA GLY A 131 53.75 -25.58 -40.96
C GLY A 131 55.14 -26.16 -40.64
N GLY A 132 55.23 -27.04 -39.64
CA GLY A 132 56.39 -27.86 -39.34
C GLY A 132 56.55 -29.10 -40.24
N MET A 133 55.59 -29.38 -41.13
CA MET A 133 55.78 -30.37 -42.18
C MET A 133 56.59 -29.75 -43.32
N ARG A 134 57.91 -29.71 -43.11
CA ARG A 134 58.89 -29.40 -44.16
C ARG A 134 58.57 -30.22 -45.41
N LYS A 135 58.53 -29.55 -46.56
CA LYS A 135 58.49 -30.17 -47.88
C LYS A 135 59.50 -31.33 -47.92
N MET A 136 59.03 -32.54 -48.15
CA MET A 136 59.88 -33.67 -48.52
C MET A 136 60.42 -33.38 -49.92
N PRO A 137 61.74 -33.25 -50.14
CA PRO A 137 62.27 -33.12 -51.50
C PRO A 137 62.26 -34.52 -52.12
N ALA A 138 61.45 -34.74 -53.15
CA ALA A 138 61.47 -35.98 -53.92
C ALA A 138 61.73 -35.65 -55.40
N GLN A 139 63.02 -35.81 -55.74
CA GLN A 139 63.63 -36.15 -57.04
C GLN A 139 63.23 -35.35 -58.30
N GLU A 140 64.21 -34.61 -58.84
CA GLU A 140 64.33 -34.33 -60.27
C GLU A 140 64.32 -35.64 -61.07
N PRO A 141 63.52 -35.76 -62.14
CA PRO A 141 63.73 -36.80 -63.12
C PRO A 141 64.94 -36.41 -63.97
N GLU A 142 66.03 -37.17 -63.84
CA GLU A 142 67.10 -37.22 -64.82
C GLU A 142 66.54 -37.81 -66.14
N ARG A 143 66.76 -37.07 -67.23
CA ARG A 143 66.63 -37.38 -68.67
C ARG A 143 65.49 -36.71 -69.44
#